data_AF-A0AAP5EBM6-F1
#
_entry.id   AF-A0AAP5EBM6-F1
#
_cell.length_a   1.000
_cell.length_b   1.000
_cell.length_c   1.000
_cell.angle_alpha   90.00
_cell.angle_beta   90.00
_cell.angle_gamma   90.00
#
_symmetry.space_group_name_H-M   'P 1'
#
loop_
_entity.id
_entity.type
_entity.pdbx_description
1 polymer ?
#
loop_
_entity_poly.entity_id
_entity_poly.type
_entity_poly.pdbx_seq_one_letter_code
_entity_poly.pdbx_strand_id
1 'polypeptide(L)' 'MRKTTTPPWEKPNPKGKKGQPLSASQKAAARQRAEENGRAYPNLVDNMWAKKLPRGD' A
#
# COMPACT_ATOMS: atom_id res chain seq x y z
N MET A 1 21.09 13.08 8.98
CA MET A 1 19.84 12.93 9.75
C MET A 1 18.80 12.25 8.86
N ARG A 2 18.24 11.09 9.27
CA ARG A 2 17.14 10.44 8.53
C ARG A 2 15.89 11.30 8.71
N LYS A 3 15.21 11.69 7.62
CA LYS A 3 13.92 12.41 7.73
C LYS A 3 12.93 11.53 8.48
N THR A 4 12.48 11.97 9.65
CA THR A 4 11.39 11.34 10.39
C THR A 4 10.12 11.50 9.57
N THR A 5 9.77 10.48 8.79
CA THR A 5 8.53 10.49 8.03
C THR A 5 7.42 10.10 8.97
N THR A 6 6.51 11.03 9.27
CA THR A 6 5.27 10.74 9.99
C THR A 6 4.60 9.54 9.33
N PRO A 7 4.25 8.49 10.09
CA PRO A 7 3.63 7.33 9.51
C PRO A 7 2.27 7.68 8.90
N PRO A 8 1.82 6.92 7.89
CA PRO A 8 0.61 7.25 7.15
C PRO A 8 -0.67 7.23 8.00
N TRP A 9 -0.72 6.46 9.09
CA TRP A 9 -1.88 6.40 10.00
C TRP A 9 -2.00 7.60 10.94
N GLU A 10 -0.94 8.40 11.09
CA GLU A 10 -0.98 9.68 11.83
C GLU A 10 -1.32 10.86 10.91
N LYS A 11 -1.37 10.64 9.59
CA LYS A 11 -1.65 11.71 8.64
C LYS A 11 -3.15 11.85 8.41
N PRO A 12 -3.69 13.08 8.39
CA PRO A 12 -5.05 13.30 7.94
C PRO A 12 -5.20 12.88 6.47
N ASN A 13 -6.37 12.35 6.12
CA ASN A 13 -6.67 12.00 4.74
C ASN A 13 -6.64 13.27 3.86
N PRO A 14 -5.90 13.30 2.73
CA PRO A 14 -5.82 14.48 1.88
C PRO A 14 -7.19 14.89 1.33
N LYS A 15 -7.58 16.15 1.57
CA LYS A 15 -8.82 16.72 1.04
C LYS A 15 -8.73 16.90 -0.48
N GLY A 16 -9.85 16.64 -1.18
CA GLY A 16 -9.97 16.88 -2.63
C GLY A 16 -9.27 15.86 -3.53
N LYS A 17 -8.65 14.80 -2.98
CA LYS A 17 -8.03 13.73 -3.78
C LYS A 17 -8.88 12.47 -3.76
N LYS A 18 -9.19 11.92 -4.92
CA LYS A 18 -9.83 10.60 -5.05
C LYS A 18 -8.79 9.49 -4.90
N GLY A 19 -9.14 8.45 -4.16
CA GLY A 19 -8.32 7.25 -4.06
C GLY A 19 -8.35 6.49 -5.40
N GLN A 20 -7.17 6.15 -5.90
CA GLN A 20 -7.04 5.24 -7.04
C GLN A 20 -6.87 3.80 -6.54
N PRO A 21 -7.71 2.85 -6.98
CA PRO A 21 -7.57 1.45 -6.61
C PRO A 21 -6.30 0.84 -7.23
N LEU A 22 -5.79 -0.19 -6.55
CA LEU A 22 -4.72 -1.06 -7.06
C LEU A 22 -5.21 -1.83 -8.29
N SER A 23 -4.33 -2.07 -9.26
CA SER A 23 -4.57 -3.01 -10.36
C SER A 23 -4.66 -4.45 -9.85
N ALA A 24 -5.12 -5.38 -10.69
CA ALA A 24 -5.21 -6.80 -10.32
C ALA A 24 -3.83 -7.39 -9.99
N SER A 25 -2.81 -7.08 -10.81
CA SER A 25 -1.42 -7.48 -10.59
C SER A 25 -0.85 -6.95 -9.27
N GLN A 26 -1.12 -5.67 -8.95
CA GLN A 26 -0.73 -5.08 -7.67
C GLN A 26 -1.42 -5.76 -6.47
N LYS A 27 -2.71 -6.10 -6.58
CA LYS A 27 -3.42 -6.83 -5.52
C LYS A 27 -2.84 -8.22 -5.28
N ALA A 28 -2.48 -8.93 -6.35
CA ALA A 28 -1.84 -10.24 -6.26
C ALA A 28 -0.49 -10.14 -5.54
N ALA A 29 0.35 -9.18 -5.92
CA ALA A 29 1.64 -8.94 -5.27
C ALA A 29 1.48 -8.60 -3.78
N ALA A 30 0.50 -7.74 -3.43
CA ALA A 30 0.22 -7.39 -2.04
C ALA A 30 -0.18 -8.59 -1.20
N ARG A 31 -1.05 -9.46 -1.74
CA ARG A 31 -1.50 -10.69 -1.07
C ARG A 31 -0.33 -11.64 -0.83
N GLN A 32 0.46 -11.91 -1.86
CA GLN A 32 1.61 -12.81 -1.76
C GLN A 32 2.59 -12.33 -0.67
N ARG A 33 2.94 -11.05 -0.67
CA ARG A 33 3.83 -10.49 0.35
C ARG A 33 3.23 -10.59 1.76
N ALA A 34 1.93 -10.39 1.91
CA ALA A 34 1.26 -10.53 3.19
C ALA A 34 1.36 -11.97 3.71
N GLU A 35 1.06 -12.96 2.86
CA GLU A 35 1.15 -14.38 3.16
C GLU A 35 2.58 -14.81 3.54
N GLU A 36 3.58 -14.40 2.77
CA GLU A 36 5.01 -14.65 3.04
C GLU A 36 5.47 -14.11 4.40
N ASN A 37 4.87 -13.00 4.85
CA ASN A 37 5.18 -12.37 6.13
C ASN A 37 4.20 -12.77 7.25
N GLY A 38 3.29 -13.72 7.01
CA GLY A 38 2.27 -14.13 7.97
C GLY A 38 1.30 -13.03 8.39
N ARG A 39 1.10 -12.01 7.55
CA ARG A 39 0.19 -10.88 7.80
C ARG A 39 -1.17 -11.15 7.17
N ALA A 40 -2.24 -10.80 7.87
CA ALA A 40 -3.58 -10.84 7.30
C ALA A 40 -3.71 -9.90 6.09
N TYR A 41 -4.46 -10.32 5.08
CA TYR A 41 -4.82 -9.52 3.92
C TYR A 41 -6.34 -9.27 3.92
N PRO A 42 -6.83 -8.07 3.55
CA PRO A 42 -6.09 -6.89 3.08
C PRO A 42 -5.50 -6.05 4.22
N ASN A 43 -4.31 -5.47 4.01
CA ASN A 43 -3.66 -4.59 4.99
C ASN A 43 -2.99 -3.36 4.34
N LEU A 44 -2.79 -2.30 5.13
CA LEU A 44 -2.26 -1.02 4.62
C LEU A 44 -0.80 -1.13 4.15
N VAL A 45 0.04 -1.86 4.87
CA VAL A 45 1.49 -1.91 4.63
C VAL A 45 1.79 -2.53 3.26
N ASP A 46 1.21 -3.70 2.99
CA ASP A 46 1.41 -4.44 1.75
C ASP A 46 0.69 -3.77 0.58
N ASN A 47 -0.49 -3.19 0.80
CA ASN A 47 -1.19 -2.40 -0.22
C ASN A 47 -0.40 -1.14 -0.62
N MET A 48 0.22 -0.45 0.33
CA MET A 48 1.04 0.74 0.06
C MET A 48 2.37 0.39 -0.62
N TRP A 49 2.93 -0.78 -0.32
CA TRP A 49 4.08 -1.31 -1.05
C TRP A 49 3.70 -1.65 -2.50
N ALA A 50 2.61 -2.39 -2.71
CA ALA A 50 2.15 -2.79 -4.03
C ALA A 50 1.77 -1.60 -4.92
N LYS A 51 1.26 -0.51 -4.35
CA LYS A 51 0.98 0.74 -5.09
C LYS A 51 2.20 1.32 -5.81
N LYS A 52 3.41 1.03 -5.34
CA LYS A 52 4.67 1.51 -5.94
C LYS A 52 5.14 0.64 -7.10
N LEU A 53 4.58 -0.56 -7.26
CA LEU A 53 4.91 -1.44 -8.38
C LEU A 53 4.27 -0.93 -9.68
N PRO A 54 4.84 -1.25 -10.84
CA PRO A 54 4.19 -1.03 -12.13
C PRO A 54 2.78 -1.59 -12.13
N ARG A 55 1.82 -0.87 -12.73
CA ARG A 55 0.41 -1.27 -12.71
C ARG A 55 0.12 -2.52 -13.53
N GLY A 56 1.02 -2.94 -14.43
CA GLY A 56 0.95 -4.16 -15.23
C GLY A 56 -0.48 -4.49 -15.63
N ASP A 57 -0.94 -3.85 -16.72
CA ASP A 57 -2.30 -4.00 -17.26
C ASP A 57 -2.70 -5.47 -17.48
#